data_AF-A0A0G1BZH3-F1
#
_entry.id   AF-A0A0G1BZH3-F1
#
_cell.length_a   1.000
_cell.length_b   1.000
_cell.length_c   1.000
_cell.angle_alpha   90.00
_cell.angle_beta   90.00
_cell.angle_gamma   90.00
#
_symmetry.space_group_name_H-M   'P 1'
#
loop_
_entity.id
_entity.type
_entity.pdbx_description
1 polymer ?
#
loop_
_entity_poly.entity_id
_entity_poly.type
_entity_poly.pdbx_seq_one_letter_code
_entity_poly.pdbx_strand_id
1 'polypeptide(L)' 'MSKTSQIKVLNTKGEEVKDFVVPASLLAQNIKPELVHQVVVGYAANRRAGTAHTKTRAEVSGGGKKPWR' A
#
# COMPACT_ATOMS: atom_id res chain seq x y z
N MET A 1 12.89 -2.44 -31.35
CA MET A 1 12.77 -0.95 -31.32
C MET A 1 11.73 -0.56 -30.28
N SER A 2 12.14 0.19 -29.25
CA SER A 2 11.25 0.63 -28.17
C SER A 2 10.22 1.61 -28.72
N LYS A 3 8.94 1.22 -28.76
CA LYS A 3 7.84 2.16 -29.06
C LYS A 3 7.85 3.24 -27.96
N THR A 4 7.75 4.51 -28.35
CA THR A 4 7.66 5.67 -27.46
C THR A 4 6.26 6.27 -27.56
N SER A 5 5.66 6.61 -26.42
CA SER A 5 4.34 7.22 -26.30
C SER A 5 4.50 8.65 -25.80
N GLN A 6 3.81 9.62 -26.43
CA GLN A 6 3.83 11.02 -26.01
C GLN A 6 2.65 11.33 -25.09
N ILE A 7 2.93 12.01 -23.98
CA ILE A 7 1.94 12.46 -23.00
C ILE A 7 2.01 13.98 -22.91
N LYS A 8 0.86 14.63 -23.00
CA LYS A 8 0.75 16.09 -22.87
C LYS A 8 0.85 16.50 -21.40
N VAL A 9 1.72 17.45 -21.09
CA VAL A 9 1.86 18.06 -19.76
C VAL A 9 1.04 19.34 -19.72
N LEU A 10 0.06 19.38 -18.81
CA LEU A 10 -0.80 20.54 -18.56
C LEU A 10 -0.28 21.34 -17.36
N ASN A 11 -0.41 22.68 -17.41
CA ASN A 11 -0.19 23.54 -16.24
C ASN A 11 -1.40 23.51 -15.29
N THR A 12 -1.27 24.13 -14.11
CA THR A 12 -2.35 24.26 -13.12
C THR A 12 -3.59 25.00 -13.62
N LYS A 13 -3.50 25.71 -14.74
CA LYS A 13 -4.62 26.39 -15.42
C LYS A 13 -5.25 25.56 -16.55
N GLY A 14 -4.70 24.37 -16.83
CA GLY A 14 -5.19 23.46 -17.87
C GLY A 14 -4.63 23.71 -19.27
N GLU A 15 -3.63 24.58 -19.43
CA GLU A 15 -3.00 24.84 -20.73
C GLU A 15 -1.87 23.85 -21.00
N GLU A 16 -1.72 23.46 -22.27
CA GLU A 16 -0.66 22.56 -22.74
C GLU A 16 0.69 23.29 -22.74
N VAL A 17 1.65 22.78 -21.97
CA VAL A 17 2.99 23.40 -21.85
C VAL A 17 4.03 22.62 -22.66
N LYS A 18 3.99 21.28 -22.60
CA LYS A 18 5.03 20.45 -23.21
C LYS A 18 4.58 19.01 -23.42
N ASP A 19 5.12 18.37 -24.44
CA ASP A 19 5.02 16.93 -24.64
C ASP A 19 6.17 16.19 -23.94
N PHE A 20 5.82 15.18 -23.14
CA PHE A 20 6.76 14.30 -22.46
C PHE A 20 6.75 12.92 -23.12
N VAL A 21 7.95 12.41 -23.46
CA VAL A 21 8.12 11.13 -24.14
C VAL A 21 8.37 10.05 -23.10
N VAL A 22 7.49 9.05 -23.05
CA VAL A 22 7.58 7.89 -22.14
C VAL A 22 7.75 6.61 -22.97
N PRO A 23 8.58 5.64 -22.54
CA PRO A 23 8.64 4.34 -23.21
C PRO A 23 7.28 3.62 -23.11
N ALA A 24 6.76 3.17 -24.26
CA ALA A 24 5.47 2.51 -24.35
C ALA A 24 5.43 1.17 -23.60
N SER A 25 6.59 0.58 -23.27
CA SER A 25 6.69 -0.66 -22.49
C SER A 25 6.12 -0.52 -21.07
N LEU A 26 6.08 0.68 -20.51
CA LEU A 26 5.53 0.93 -19.16
C LEU A 26 4.01 1.09 -19.19
N LEU A 27 3.46 1.56 -20.31
CA LEU A 27 2.04 1.92 -20.44
C LEU A 27 1.21 0.85 -21.17
N ALA A 28 1.82 0.11 -22.10
CA ALA A 28 1.13 -0.83 -22.98
C ALA A 28 1.10 -2.27 -22.45
N GLN A 29 1.41 -2.50 -21.18
CA GLN A 29 1.32 -3.84 -20.59
C GLN A 29 -0.14 -4.19 -20.27
N ASN A 30 -0.50 -5.44 -20.57
CA ASN A 30 -1.79 -5.97 -20.15
C ASN A 30 -1.89 -5.94 -18.63
N ILE A 31 -2.96 -5.31 -18.13
CA ILE A 31 -3.19 -5.20 -16.69
C ILE A 31 -3.48 -6.60 -16.15
N LYS A 32 -2.68 -7.05 -15.19
CA LYS A 32 -2.88 -8.30 -14.45
C LYS A 32 -3.55 -7.99 -13.11
N PRO A 33 -4.88 -8.13 -12.98
CA PRO A 33 -5.61 -7.71 -11.78
C PRO A 33 -5.13 -8.44 -10.52
N GLU A 34 -4.76 -9.71 -10.63
CA GLU A 34 -4.24 -10.51 -9.51
C GLU A 34 -2.97 -9.92 -8.90
N LEU A 35 -2.04 -9.47 -9.73
CA LEU A 35 -0.78 -8.87 -9.25
C LEU A 35 -1.04 -7.53 -8.57
N VAL A 36 -1.95 -6.73 -9.13
CA VAL A 36 -2.34 -5.44 -8.52
C VAL A 36 -2.98 -5.69 -7.16
N HIS A 37 -3.89 -6.66 -7.05
CA HIS A 37 -4.52 -7.02 -5.79
C HIS A 37 -3.50 -7.48 -4.74
N GLN A 38 -2.56 -8.36 -5.12
CA GLN A 38 -1.50 -8.83 -4.22
C GLN A 38 -0.66 -7.67 -3.65
N VAL A 39 -0.24 -6.73 -4.51
CA VAL A 39 0.56 -5.57 -4.10
C VAL A 39 -0.26 -4.65 -3.17
N VAL A 40 -1.52 -4.39 -3.50
CA VAL A 40 -2.41 -3.54 -2.69
C VAL A 40 -2.64 -4.15 -1.31
N VAL A 41 -2.90 -5.46 -1.23
CA VAL A 41 -3.08 -6.17 0.04
C VAL A 41 -1.80 -6.11 0.88
N GLY A 42 -0.63 -6.35 0.28
CA GLY A 42 0.65 -6.26 0.97
C GLY A 42 0.93 -4.85 1.51
N TYR A 43 0.68 -3.83 0.69
CA TYR A 43 0.81 -2.43 1.11
C TYR A 43 -0.14 -2.09 2.27
N ALA A 44 -1.41 -2.52 2.21
CA ALA A 44 -2.38 -2.29 3.27
C ALA A 44 -2.00 -3.01 4.58
N ALA A 45 -1.44 -4.21 4.49
CA ALA A 45 -0.94 -4.96 5.65
C ALA A 45 0.24 -4.23 6.32
N ASN A 46 1.21 -3.76 5.53
CA ASN A 46 2.40 -3.05 6.03
C ASN A 46 2.08 -1.72 6.71
N ARG A 47 0.95 -1.09 6.35
CA ARG A 47 0.50 0.16 6.99
C ARG A 47 -0.11 -0.01 8.37
N ARG A 48 -0.41 -1.24 8.81
CA ARG A 48 -1.05 -1.47 10.11
C ARG A 48 -0.04 -1.21 11.25
N ALA A 49 -0.47 -0.46 12.27
CA ALA A 49 0.39 -0.07 13.38
C ALA A 49 0.59 -1.17 14.46
N GLY A 50 -0.27 -2.19 14.51
CA GLY A 50 -0.11 -3.32 15.44
C GLY A 50 -0.27 -2.96 16.93
N THR A 51 -1.04 -1.94 17.27
CA THR A 51 -1.22 -1.44 18.66
C THR A 51 -2.17 -2.28 19.53
N ALA A 52 -2.63 -3.43 19.04
CA ALA A 52 -3.50 -4.31 19.79
C ALA A 52 -2.70 -5.07 20.86
N HIS A 53 -3.10 -4.94 22.13
CA HIS A 53 -2.49 -5.63 23.25
C HIS A 53 -3.59 -6.16 24.18
N THR A 54 -3.46 -7.42 24.62
CA THR A 54 -4.36 -8.03 25.60
C THR A 54 -3.52 -8.52 26.78
N LYS A 55 -4.07 -8.43 27.99
CA LYS A 55 -3.32 -8.82 29.19
C LYS A 55 -3.07 -10.33 29.19
N THR A 56 -1.82 -10.74 29.40
CA THR A 56 -1.51 -12.15 29.67
C THR A 56 -1.89 -12.52 31.11
N ARG A 57 -1.99 -13.82 31.43
CA ARG A 57 -2.34 -14.30 32.79
C ARG A 57 -1.49 -13.67 33.90
N ALA A 58 -0.21 -13.39 33.62
CA ALA A 58 0.72 -12.79 34.57
C ALA A 58 0.54 -11.27 34.75
N GLU A 59 -0.04 -10.58 33.76
CA GLU A 59 -0.32 -9.14 33.80
C GLU A 59 -1.65 -8.80 34.49
N VAL A 60 -2.46 -9.82 34.81
CA VAL A 60 -3.74 -9.64 35.52
C VAL A 60 -3.47 -9.45 37.02
N SER A 61 -3.81 -8.26 37.54
CA SER A 61 -3.72 -7.93 38.96
C SER A 61 -4.74 -8.73 39.79
N GLY A 62 -4.37 -9.12 41.01
CA GLY A 62 -5.28 -9.75 41.97
C GLY A 62 -5.37 -11.28 41.90
N GLY A 63 -4.55 -11.92 41.06
CA GLY A 63 -4.35 -13.37 41.05
C GLY A 63 -3.22 -13.83 41.99
N GLY A 64 -3.16 -15.13 42.28
CA GLY A 64 -2.00 -15.78 42.90
C GLY A 64 -2.14 -16.16 44.37
N LYS A 65 -3.03 -15.52 45.13
CA LYS A 65 -3.34 -15.96 46.50
C LYS A 65 -4.45 -17.01 46.45
N LYS A 66 -4.14 -18.23 46.93
CA LYS A 66 -5.14 -19.29 47.08
C LYS A 66 -6.27 -18.77 48.00
N PRO A 67 -7.54 -18.73 47.53
CA PRO A 67 -8.64 -18.12 48.31
C PRO A 67 -9.00 -18.86 49.60
N TRP A 68 -8.56 -20.11 49.75
CA TRP A 68 -8.81 -20.93 50.93
C TRP A 68 -7.52 -21.31 51.65
N ARG A 69 -7.63 -21.32 52.98
CA ARG A 69 -6.92 -22.22 53.89
C ARG A 69 -7.94 -23.13 54.53
#